data_AF-C9DE90-F1
#
_entry.id   AF-C9DE90-F1
#
_cell.length_a   1.000
_cell.length_b   1.000
_cell.length_c   1.000
_cell.angle_alpha   90.00
_cell.angle_beta   90.00
_cell.angle_gamma   90.00
#
_symmetry.space_group_name_H-M   'P 1'
#
loop_
_entity.id
_entity.type
_entity.pdbx_description
1 polymer ?
#
loop_
_entity_poly.entity_id
_entity_poly.type
_entity_poly.pdbx_seq_one_letter_code
_entity_poly.pdbx_strand_id
1 'polypeptide(L)'
;DESVGTMGKRLANIGVENTEENRRAYREVLFTTDKSVGQNLGGVILFHETVYQKTAEGVPFIKLIQDMGAIPGIKVDKGVVPLAGTNGETTTQGLDGLADRCKEYYKEGCRFAKWRCVLKIGDGMPSQLAVMENANVLARYASICQANGLVPIVEPEILTDGSHDLEACIEASQRVLSAQYKALLDHHVYLEGTLL
;
A
#
# COMPACT_ATOMS: atom_id res chain seq x y z
N ASP A 1 -7.68 0.50 -0.85
CA ASP A 1 -6.84 -0.51 -1.56
C ASP A 1 -6.84 -1.89 -0.90
N GLU A 2 -7.87 -2.20 -0.11
CA GLU A 2 -8.03 -3.47 0.57
C GLU A 2 -8.07 -4.61 -0.45
N SER A 3 -7.22 -5.61 -0.24
CA SER A 3 -7.27 -6.87 -0.99
C SER A 3 -8.62 -7.56 -0.81
N VAL A 4 -8.93 -8.53 -1.67
CA VAL A 4 -10.17 -9.32 -1.59
C VAL A 4 -10.40 -9.90 -0.19
N GLY A 5 -9.34 -10.43 0.45
CA GLY A 5 -9.42 -10.97 1.80
C GLY A 5 -9.69 -9.92 2.88
N THR A 6 -9.00 -8.77 2.81
CA THR A 6 -9.21 -7.67 3.77
C THR A 6 -10.59 -7.05 3.61
N MET A 7 -11.03 -6.80 2.37
CA MET A 7 -12.38 -6.29 2.10
C MET A 7 -13.46 -7.27 2.55
N GLY A 8 -13.24 -8.57 2.36
CA GLY A 8 -14.16 -9.60 2.85
C GLY A 8 -14.39 -9.55 4.36
N LYS A 9 -13.34 -9.33 5.15
CA LYS A 9 -13.49 -9.11 6.60
C LYS A 9 -14.33 -7.88 6.94
N ARG A 10 -14.18 -6.79 6.17
CA ARG A 10 -14.97 -5.55 6.36
C ARG A 10 -16.45 -5.77 6.00
N LEU A 11 -16.74 -6.45 4.89
CA LEU A 11 -18.11 -6.77 4.47
C LEU A 11 -18.81 -7.73 5.43
N ALA A 12 -18.09 -8.74 5.94
CA ALA A 12 -18.63 -9.68 6.91
C ALA A 12 -19.12 -9.00 8.19
N ASN A 13 -18.43 -7.95 8.66
CA ASN A 13 -18.82 -7.19 9.86
C ASN A 13 -20.19 -6.49 9.73
N ILE A 14 -20.65 -6.27 8.50
CA ILE A 14 -21.96 -5.65 8.21
C ILE A 14 -22.94 -6.64 7.56
N GLY A 15 -22.63 -7.95 7.58
CA GLY A 15 -23.49 -9.00 7.05
C GLY A 15 -23.60 -9.03 5.52
N VAL A 16 -22.62 -8.50 4.80
CA VAL A 16 -22.59 -8.48 3.32
C VAL A 16 -21.64 -9.55 2.79
N GLU A 17 -22.07 -10.27 1.74
CA GLU A 17 -21.26 -11.30 1.08
C GLU A 17 -20.08 -10.70 0.30
N ASN A 18 -18.92 -11.36 0.34
CA ASN A 18 -17.71 -10.92 -0.37
C ASN A 18 -17.69 -11.33 -1.86
N THR A 19 -18.62 -10.79 -2.65
CA THR A 19 -18.64 -10.94 -4.11
C THR A 19 -17.90 -9.78 -4.80
N GLU A 20 -17.46 -10.00 -6.04
CA GLU A 20 -16.87 -8.92 -6.86
C GLU A 20 -17.84 -7.74 -7.02
N GLU A 21 -19.13 -8.02 -7.27
CA GLU A 21 -20.15 -6.99 -7.42
C GLU A 21 -20.33 -6.18 -6.13
N ASN A 22 -20.40 -6.82 -4.95
CA ASN A 22 -20.51 -6.09 -3.69
C ASN A 22 -19.26 -5.24 -3.40
N ARG A 23 -18.08 -5.74 -3.77
CA ARG A 23 -16.82 -4.98 -3.69
C ARG A 23 -16.79 -3.80 -4.65
N ARG A 24 -17.34 -3.94 -5.86
CA ARG A 24 -17.49 -2.87 -6.85
C ARG A 24 -18.49 -1.82 -6.38
N ALA A 25 -19.69 -2.24 -5.96
CA ALA A 25 -20.75 -1.37 -5.45
C ALA A 25 -20.30 -0.56 -4.23
N TYR A 26 -19.59 -1.18 -3.29
CA TYR A 26 -19.03 -0.46 -2.13
C TYR A 26 -18.03 0.63 -2.57
N ARG A 27 -17.17 0.35 -3.56
CA ARG A 27 -16.20 1.34 -4.09
C ARG A 27 -16.89 2.44 -4.89
N GLU A 28 -17.93 2.09 -5.65
CA GLU A 28 -18.77 3.05 -6.38
C GLU A 28 -19.41 4.08 -5.44
N VAL A 29 -19.94 3.66 -4.30
CA VAL A 29 -20.50 4.58 -3.29
C VAL A 29 -19.45 5.64 -2.88
N LEU A 30 -18.20 5.24 -2.69
CA LEU A 30 -17.12 6.17 -2.33
C LEU A 30 -16.79 7.13 -3.48
N PHE A 31 -16.70 6.64 -4.72
CA PHE A 31 -16.25 7.44 -5.87
C PHE A 31 -17.35 8.26 -6.54
N THR A 32 -18.62 8.00 -6.19
CA THR A 32 -19.79 8.78 -6.64
C THR A 32 -20.29 9.75 -5.58
N THR A 33 -19.61 9.85 -4.44
CA THR A 33 -19.84 10.91 -3.45
C THR A 33 -19.71 12.29 -4.11
N ASP A 34 -20.40 13.29 -3.57
CA ASP A 34 -20.40 14.64 -4.10
C ASP A 34 -18.97 15.18 -4.33
N LYS A 35 -18.77 15.84 -5.47
CA LYS A 35 -17.44 16.27 -5.94
C LYS A 35 -16.74 17.24 -4.98
N SER A 36 -17.47 17.90 -4.07
CA SER A 36 -16.86 18.73 -3.02
C SER A 36 -15.84 17.99 -2.16
N VAL A 37 -15.94 16.66 -2.03
CA VAL A 37 -14.93 15.85 -1.31
C VAL A 37 -13.55 15.90 -1.97
N GLY A 38 -13.48 16.20 -3.27
CA GLY A 38 -12.23 16.39 -4.02
C GLY A 38 -11.35 17.52 -3.48
N GLN A 39 -11.93 18.49 -2.76
CA GLN A 39 -11.16 19.55 -2.07
C GLN A 39 -10.28 19.00 -0.94
N ASN A 40 -10.61 17.82 -0.42
CA ASN A 40 -9.93 17.18 0.71
C ASN A 40 -9.19 15.89 0.31
N LEU A 41 -9.30 15.45 -0.94
CA LEU A 41 -8.72 14.20 -1.43
C LEU A 41 -7.68 14.47 -2.52
N GLY A 42 -6.40 14.45 -2.14
CA GLY A 42 -5.30 14.54 -3.09
C GLY A 42 -5.08 13.27 -3.92
N GLY A 43 -5.44 12.10 -3.39
CA GLY A 43 -5.30 10.84 -4.09
C GLY A 43 -6.04 9.67 -3.44
N VAL A 44 -6.25 8.61 -4.23
CA VAL A 44 -6.98 7.41 -3.81
C VAL A 44 -6.16 6.18 -4.17
N ILE A 45 -5.89 5.33 -3.17
CA ILE A 45 -5.16 4.07 -3.37
C ILE A 45 -6.15 2.95 -3.70
N LEU A 46 -5.95 2.33 -4.86
CA LEU A 46 -6.79 1.26 -5.39
C LEU A 46 -6.11 -0.11 -5.24
N PHE A 47 -6.95 -1.14 -5.17
CA PHE A 47 -6.51 -2.51 -5.38
C PHE A 47 -6.62 -2.85 -6.88
N HIS A 48 -5.87 -3.86 -7.35
CA HIS A 48 -5.82 -4.25 -8.77
C HIS A 48 -7.21 -4.45 -9.39
N GLU A 49 -8.11 -5.17 -8.71
CA GLU A 49 -9.50 -5.37 -9.15
C GLU A 49 -10.20 -4.02 -9.43
N THR A 50 -10.05 -3.07 -8.51
CA THR A 50 -10.75 -1.77 -8.57
C THR A 50 -10.21 -0.84 -9.65
N VAL A 51 -8.94 -0.99 -10.07
CA VAL A 51 -8.38 -0.21 -11.19
C VAL A 51 -9.17 -0.44 -12.48
N TYR A 52 -9.62 -1.67 -12.71
CA TYR A 52 -10.31 -2.09 -13.94
C TYR A 52 -11.83 -2.12 -13.81
N GLN A 53 -12.36 -1.85 -12.61
CA GLN A 53 -13.79 -1.79 -12.36
C GLN A 53 -14.44 -0.52 -12.92
N LYS A 54 -15.76 -0.62 -13.11
CA LYS A 54 -16.61 0.44 -13.61
C LYS A 54 -17.82 0.62 -12.69
N THR A 55 -18.48 1.76 -12.79
CA THR A 55 -19.82 1.98 -12.23
C THR A 55 -20.83 1.03 -12.87
N ALA A 56 -22.01 0.93 -12.27
CA ALA A 56 -23.14 0.20 -12.86
C ALA A 56 -23.52 0.75 -14.25
N GLU A 57 -23.28 2.04 -14.49
CA GLU A 57 -23.50 2.73 -15.76
C GLU A 57 -22.29 2.64 -16.73
N GLY A 58 -21.25 1.90 -16.37
CA GLY A 58 -20.10 1.63 -17.23
C GLY A 58 -19.00 2.69 -17.23
N VAL A 59 -18.99 3.62 -16.27
CA VAL A 59 -17.93 4.63 -16.14
C VAL A 59 -16.72 4.05 -15.38
N PRO A 60 -15.49 4.09 -15.91
CA PRO A 60 -14.31 3.61 -15.18
C PRO A 60 -14.07 4.37 -13.86
N PHE A 61 -13.72 3.67 -12.78
CA PHE A 61 -13.46 4.31 -11.50
C PHE A 61 -12.27 5.27 -11.52
N ILE A 62 -11.22 4.95 -12.30
CA ILE A 62 -10.11 5.87 -12.55
C ILE A 62 -10.60 7.24 -13.03
N LYS A 63 -11.56 7.23 -13.96
CA LYS A 63 -12.12 8.47 -14.51
C LYS A 63 -12.87 9.25 -13.44
N LEU A 64 -13.68 8.61 -12.61
CA LEU A 64 -14.39 9.29 -11.52
C LEU A 64 -13.43 9.97 -10.53
N ILE A 65 -12.35 9.29 -10.16
CA ILE A 65 -11.33 9.82 -9.25
C ILE A 65 -10.66 11.06 -9.87
N GLN A 66 -10.32 11.00 -11.16
CA GLN A 66 -9.74 12.12 -11.90
C GLN A 66 -10.73 13.29 -12.07
N ASP A 67 -12.01 13.01 -12.38
CA ASP A 67 -13.08 14.01 -12.56
C ASP A 67 -13.44 14.73 -11.24
N MET A 68 -13.01 14.19 -10.11
CA MET A 68 -13.09 14.78 -8.76
C MET A 68 -11.82 15.59 -8.40
N GLY A 69 -10.77 15.53 -9.23
CA GLY A 69 -9.50 16.22 -9.00
C GLY A 69 -8.49 15.43 -8.15
N ALA A 70 -8.80 14.19 -7.80
CA ALA A 70 -7.91 13.32 -7.04
C ALA A 70 -7.00 12.51 -7.98
N ILE A 71 -5.83 12.11 -7.49
CA ILE A 71 -4.88 11.30 -8.24
C ILE A 71 -5.16 9.81 -7.97
N PRO A 72 -5.32 8.95 -8.99
CA PRO A 72 -5.38 7.50 -8.78
C PRO A 72 -4.01 6.92 -8.46
N GLY A 73 -3.96 6.04 -7.46
CA GLY A 73 -2.78 5.25 -7.14
C GLY A 73 -3.12 3.77 -6.94
N ILE A 74 -2.08 2.94 -6.90
CA ILE A 74 -2.23 1.48 -6.93
C ILE A 74 -1.39 0.79 -5.85
N LYS A 75 -2.02 -0.09 -5.06
CA LYS A 75 -1.30 -1.03 -4.21
C LYS A 75 -0.68 -2.13 -5.06
N VAL A 76 0.64 -2.29 -5.01
CA VAL A 76 1.36 -3.22 -5.90
C VAL A 76 1.99 -4.42 -5.19
N ASP A 77 2.11 -4.39 -3.86
CA ASP A 77 2.55 -5.55 -3.08
C ASP A 77 1.52 -6.70 -3.14
N LYS A 78 2.02 -7.92 -3.06
CA LYS A 78 1.26 -9.18 -3.07
C LYS A 78 1.12 -9.78 -1.66
N GLY A 79 1.16 -8.93 -0.63
CA GLY A 79 0.96 -9.31 0.76
C GLY A 79 2.23 -9.79 1.47
N VAL A 80 2.08 -9.98 2.78
CA VAL A 80 3.16 -10.41 3.66
C VAL A 80 3.40 -11.92 3.55
N VAL A 81 4.66 -12.33 3.75
CA VAL A 81 5.09 -13.73 3.86
C VAL A 81 5.95 -13.92 5.11
N PRO A 82 5.87 -15.08 5.79
CA PRO A 82 6.65 -15.32 6.99
C PRO A 82 8.15 -15.28 6.75
N LEU A 83 8.91 -14.69 7.68
CA LEU A 83 10.37 -14.80 7.72
C LEU A 83 10.76 -16.03 8.53
N ALA A 84 11.27 -17.06 7.86
CA ALA A 84 11.71 -18.29 8.51
C ALA A 84 12.80 -18.00 9.57
N GLY A 85 12.71 -18.65 10.73
CA GLY A 85 13.64 -18.44 11.84
C GLY A 85 13.35 -17.22 12.71
N THR A 86 12.24 -16.51 12.49
CA THR A 86 11.77 -15.40 13.33
C THR A 86 10.54 -15.78 14.16
N ASN A 87 10.21 -14.96 15.16
CA ASN A 87 9.01 -15.15 15.98
C ASN A 87 7.75 -14.60 15.29
N GLY A 88 7.35 -15.20 14.17
CA GLY A 88 6.13 -14.80 13.45
C GLY A 88 6.22 -13.40 12.81
N GLU A 89 7.43 -12.97 12.45
CA GLU A 89 7.69 -11.76 11.67
C GLU A 89 7.54 -12.05 10.18
N THR A 90 7.46 -10.99 9.39
CA THR A 90 7.16 -11.07 7.95
C THR A 90 8.04 -10.15 7.13
N THR A 91 8.26 -10.52 5.86
CA THR A 91 8.59 -9.59 4.78
C THR A 91 7.39 -9.51 3.82
N THR A 92 7.50 -8.75 2.74
CA THR A 92 6.43 -8.56 1.78
C THR A 92 6.90 -8.95 0.39
N GLN A 93 6.05 -9.65 -0.36
CA GLN A 93 6.35 -10.11 -1.72
C GLN A 93 5.67 -9.25 -2.78
N GLY A 94 6.11 -9.37 -4.03
CA GLY A 94 5.46 -8.71 -5.18
C GLY A 94 6.38 -8.05 -6.21
N LEU A 95 7.71 -8.16 -6.05
CA LEU A 95 8.70 -7.56 -6.96
C LEU A 95 8.72 -8.23 -8.33
N ASP A 96 8.39 -9.52 -8.41
CA ASP A 96 8.40 -10.27 -9.66
C ASP A 96 7.41 -9.69 -10.68
N GLY A 97 7.93 -9.28 -11.83
CA GLY A 97 7.16 -8.61 -12.89
C GLY A 97 6.67 -7.20 -12.53
N LEU A 98 7.15 -6.60 -11.43
CA LEU A 98 6.64 -5.31 -10.95
C LEU A 98 6.84 -4.18 -11.96
N ALA A 99 7.98 -4.14 -12.67
CA ALA A 99 8.26 -3.09 -13.64
C ALA A 99 7.19 -3.04 -14.76
N ASP A 100 6.82 -4.21 -15.31
CA ASP A 100 5.82 -4.27 -16.37
C ASP A 100 4.42 -3.93 -15.85
N ARG A 101 4.07 -4.41 -14.66
CA ARG A 101 2.84 -4.00 -13.96
C ARG A 101 2.79 -2.49 -13.72
N CYS A 102 3.89 -1.86 -13.32
CA CYS A 102 3.95 -0.40 -13.14
C CYS A 102 3.67 0.35 -14.45
N LYS A 103 4.24 -0.11 -15.58
CA LYS A 103 3.95 0.47 -16.91
C LYS A 103 2.47 0.32 -17.27
N GLU A 104 1.86 -0.83 -16.99
CA GLU A 104 0.43 -1.06 -17.20
C GLU A 104 -0.40 -0.10 -16.35
N TYR A 105 -0.16 -0.03 -15.04
CA TYR A 105 -0.91 0.88 -14.17
C TYR A 105 -0.73 2.37 -14.53
N TYR A 106 0.46 2.75 -15.01
CA TYR A 106 0.69 4.10 -15.51
C TYR A 106 -0.19 4.41 -16.74
N LYS A 107 -0.29 3.47 -17.68
CA LYS A 107 -1.19 3.57 -18.85
C LYS A 107 -2.66 3.65 -18.46
N GLU A 108 -3.06 2.89 -17.43
CA GLU A 108 -4.42 2.94 -16.86
C GLU A 108 -4.71 4.24 -16.08
N GLY A 109 -3.72 5.13 -15.90
CA GLY A 109 -3.93 6.45 -15.31
C GLY A 109 -3.49 6.61 -13.85
N CYS A 110 -2.89 5.56 -13.25
CA CYS A 110 -2.27 5.69 -11.93
C CYS A 110 -1.00 6.54 -11.99
N ARG A 111 -0.71 7.32 -10.95
CA ARG A 111 0.50 8.16 -10.85
C ARG A 111 1.33 7.96 -9.59
N PHE A 112 0.82 7.18 -8.65
CA PHE A 112 1.57 6.73 -7.49
C PHE A 112 1.23 5.28 -7.17
N ALA A 113 2.09 4.65 -6.38
CA ALA A 113 1.91 3.28 -5.93
C ALA A 113 2.01 3.20 -4.41
N LYS A 114 1.58 2.08 -3.84
CA LYS A 114 1.75 1.76 -2.42
C LYS A 114 2.34 0.37 -2.25
N TRP A 115 3.23 0.23 -1.28
CA TRP A 115 3.72 -1.06 -0.81
C TRP A 115 3.76 -1.08 0.71
N ARG A 116 3.10 -2.06 1.31
CA ARG A 116 3.00 -2.21 2.76
C ARG A 116 3.91 -3.32 3.28
N CYS A 117 4.83 -2.97 4.17
CA CYS A 117 5.53 -3.91 5.03
C CYS A 117 4.94 -3.87 6.45
N VAL A 118 5.12 -4.95 7.20
CA VAL A 118 4.53 -5.10 8.55
C VAL A 118 5.60 -5.55 9.54
N LEU A 119 5.74 -4.78 10.61
CA LEU A 119 6.62 -5.07 11.74
C LEU A 119 5.81 -5.09 13.04
N LYS A 120 6.29 -5.80 14.04
CA LYS A 120 5.63 -5.97 15.35
C LYS A 120 6.59 -5.60 16.47
N ILE A 121 6.04 -5.14 17.59
CA ILE A 121 6.78 -4.86 18.83
C ILE A 121 6.41 -5.91 19.87
N GLY A 122 7.41 -6.46 20.56
CA GLY A 122 7.24 -7.44 21.64
C GLY A 122 8.18 -8.64 21.49
N ASP A 123 8.53 -9.29 22.59
CA ASP A 123 9.37 -10.52 22.60
C ASP A 123 10.66 -10.43 21.75
N GLY A 124 11.34 -9.27 21.77
CA GLY A 124 12.56 -9.02 21.00
C GLY A 124 12.33 -8.54 19.55
N MET A 125 11.08 -8.29 19.15
CA MET A 125 10.71 -7.76 17.83
C MET A 125 10.61 -6.21 17.81
N PRO A 126 10.82 -5.56 16.65
CA PRO A 126 11.22 -6.20 15.40
C PRO A 126 12.68 -6.67 15.44
N SER A 127 12.97 -7.85 14.91
CA SER A 127 14.35 -8.33 14.82
C SER A 127 15.16 -7.54 13.80
N GLN A 128 16.47 -7.54 13.92
CA GLN A 128 17.36 -6.90 12.94
C GLN A 128 17.13 -7.48 11.52
N LEU A 129 16.85 -8.79 11.41
CA LEU A 129 16.54 -9.44 10.14
C LEU A 129 15.27 -8.84 9.52
N ALA A 130 14.17 -8.75 10.30
CA ALA A 130 12.92 -8.20 9.80
C ALA A 130 13.05 -6.72 9.40
N VAL A 131 13.77 -5.91 10.18
CA VAL A 131 14.03 -4.50 9.84
C VAL A 131 14.80 -4.38 8.53
N MET A 132 15.91 -5.10 8.40
CA MET A 132 16.76 -5.01 7.20
C MET A 132 16.05 -5.49 5.94
N GLU A 133 15.37 -6.63 6.02
CA GLU A 133 14.70 -7.23 4.88
C GLU A 133 13.53 -6.38 4.39
N ASN A 134 12.68 -5.88 5.31
CA ASN A 134 11.58 -4.99 4.94
C ASN A 134 12.06 -3.66 4.36
N ALA A 135 13.12 -3.06 4.91
CA ALA A 135 13.71 -1.84 4.37
C ALA A 135 14.26 -2.05 2.95
N ASN A 136 14.96 -3.16 2.72
CA ASN A 136 15.53 -3.51 1.44
C ASN A 136 14.47 -3.77 0.36
N VAL A 137 13.40 -4.52 0.68
CA VAL A 137 12.32 -4.77 -0.30
C VAL A 137 11.54 -3.50 -0.64
N LEU A 138 11.31 -2.61 0.34
CA LEU A 138 10.69 -1.30 0.11
C LEU A 138 11.56 -0.42 -0.80
N ALA A 139 12.88 -0.44 -0.64
CA ALA A 139 13.79 0.30 -1.52
C ALA A 139 13.81 -0.25 -2.95
N ARG A 140 13.81 -1.58 -3.12
CA ARG A 140 13.66 -2.24 -4.43
C ARG A 140 12.35 -1.85 -5.11
N TYR A 141 11.25 -1.87 -4.37
CA TYR A 141 9.93 -1.44 -4.84
C TYR A 141 9.96 0.03 -5.30
N ALA A 142 10.46 0.92 -4.45
CA ALA A 142 10.48 2.36 -4.71
C ALA A 142 11.29 2.69 -5.98
N SER A 143 12.48 2.09 -6.12
CA SER A 143 13.33 2.23 -7.31
C SER A 143 12.59 1.81 -8.60
N ILE A 144 11.89 0.66 -8.57
CA ILE A 144 11.12 0.18 -9.72
C ILE A 144 9.96 1.12 -10.05
N CYS A 145 9.25 1.65 -9.04
CA CYS A 145 8.17 2.61 -9.27
C CYS A 145 8.67 3.89 -9.94
N GLN A 146 9.75 4.48 -9.42
CA GLN A 146 10.32 5.71 -9.99
C GLN A 146 10.80 5.51 -11.43
N ALA A 147 11.44 4.38 -11.73
CA ALA A 147 11.86 4.03 -13.08
C ALA A 147 10.70 3.92 -14.09
N ASN A 148 9.46 3.78 -13.61
CA ASN A 148 8.26 3.66 -14.43
C ASN A 148 7.27 4.82 -14.21
N GLY A 149 7.72 5.95 -13.64
CA GLY A 149 6.94 7.18 -13.51
C GLY A 149 5.87 7.17 -12.42
N LEU A 150 5.93 6.23 -11.48
CA LEU A 150 5.03 6.19 -10.32
C LEU A 150 5.76 6.69 -9.07
N VAL A 151 5.15 7.62 -8.34
CA VAL A 151 5.61 8.01 -6.99
C VAL A 151 5.36 6.85 -6.03
N PRO A 152 6.37 6.30 -5.33
CA PRO A 152 6.15 5.25 -4.33
C PRO A 152 5.76 5.85 -2.98
N ILE A 153 4.66 5.36 -2.42
CA ILE A 153 4.35 5.44 -0.98
C ILE A 153 5.02 4.26 -0.30
N VAL A 154 5.99 4.55 0.55
CA VAL A 154 6.82 3.59 1.28
C VAL A 154 6.20 3.39 2.66
N GLU A 155 5.54 2.26 2.92
CA GLU A 155 4.77 2.04 4.17
C GLU A 155 5.40 0.93 5.03
N PRO A 156 6.38 1.25 5.90
CA PRO A 156 6.94 0.33 6.89
C PRO A 156 6.07 0.34 8.17
N GLU A 157 4.87 -0.24 8.11
CA GLU A 157 3.92 -0.18 9.23
C GLU A 157 4.42 -0.99 10.44
N ILE A 158 4.54 -0.32 11.57
CA ILE A 158 4.76 -0.96 12.87
C ILE A 158 3.39 -1.08 13.53
N LEU A 159 2.94 -2.32 13.78
CA LEU A 159 1.63 -2.57 14.37
C LEU A 159 1.56 -2.03 15.79
N THR A 160 0.42 -1.43 16.12
CA THR A 160 0.09 -0.97 17.48
C THR A 160 -0.43 -2.07 18.39
N ASP A 161 -0.69 -3.27 17.86
CA ASP A 161 -1.13 -4.43 18.64
C ASP A 161 -0.07 -4.82 19.68
N GLY A 162 -0.50 -5.11 20.91
CA GLY A 162 0.36 -5.58 22.01
C GLY A 162 0.17 -4.78 23.29
N SER A 163 1.11 -4.96 24.23
CA SER A 163 1.11 -4.28 25.55
C SER A 163 2.35 -3.40 25.77
N HIS A 164 3.02 -3.01 24.68
CA HIS A 164 4.20 -2.15 24.72
C HIS A 164 3.80 -0.69 25.05
N ASP A 165 4.72 0.05 25.66
CA ASP A 165 4.54 1.46 25.99
C ASP A 165 4.93 2.38 24.82
N LEU A 166 4.80 3.69 25.05
CA LEU A 166 5.13 4.72 24.07
C LEU A 166 6.62 4.71 23.74
N GLU A 167 7.47 4.51 24.73
CA GLU A 167 8.92 4.50 24.62
C GLU A 167 9.39 3.37 23.69
N ALA A 168 8.85 2.16 23.85
CA ALA A 168 9.14 1.04 22.95
C ALA A 168 8.67 1.31 21.50
N CYS A 169 7.54 1.99 21.31
CA CYS A 169 7.07 2.40 20.00
C CYS A 169 8.02 3.42 19.35
N ILE A 170 8.46 4.43 20.11
CA ILE A 170 9.44 5.42 19.65
C ILE A 170 10.76 4.75 19.22
N GLU A 171 11.29 3.85 20.04
CA GLU A 171 12.54 3.13 19.75
C GLU A 171 12.40 2.30 18.46
N ALA A 172 11.31 1.53 18.34
CA ALA A 172 11.04 0.73 17.15
C ALA A 172 10.90 1.60 15.90
N SER A 173 10.14 2.70 15.97
CA SER A 173 9.97 3.66 14.87
C SER A 173 11.30 4.28 14.44
N GLN A 174 12.10 4.77 15.39
CA GLN A 174 13.40 5.38 15.07
C GLN A 174 14.32 4.39 14.35
N ARG A 175 14.40 3.14 14.85
CA ARG A 175 15.24 2.10 14.24
C ARG A 175 14.75 1.72 12.84
N VAL A 176 13.45 1.50 12.67
CA VAL A 176 12.85 1.09 11.38
C VAL A 176 12.98 2.20 10.35
N LEU A 177 12.64 3.44 10.70
CA LEU A 177 12.70 4.57 9.76
C LEU A 177 14.15 4.91 9.38
N SER A 178 15.09 4.82 10.32
CA SER A 178 16.52 5.01 10.01
C SER A 178 17.02 3.98 9.00
N ALA A 179 16.67 2.70 9.19
CA ALA A 179 17.00 1.64 8.26
C ALA A 179 16.31 1.84 6.90
N GLN A 180 15.04 2.29 6.91
CA GLN A 180 14.27 2.55 5.70
C GLN A 180 14.94 3.63 4.84
N TYR A 181 15.23 4.80 5.40
CA TYR A 181 15.87 5.87 4.65
C TYR A 181 17.26 5.46 4.16
N LYS A 182 18.06 4.79 5.00
CA LYS A 182 19.36 4.26 4.56
C LYS A 182 19.24 3.35 3.33
N ALA A 183 18.27 2.42 3.34
CA ALA A 183 18.02 1.53 2.20
C ALA A 183 17.54 2.30 0.96
N LEU A 184 16.67 3.31 1.11
CA LEU A 184 16.26 4.16 -0.01
C LEU A 184 17.47 4.86 -0.66
N LEU A 185 18.38 5.42 0.15
CA LEU A 185 19.62 6.03 -0.35
C LEU A 185 20.53 5.02 -1.06
N ASP A 186 20.71 3.83 -0.48
CA ASP A 186 21.56 2.77 -1.05
C ASP A 186 21.05 2.27 -2.41
N HIS A 187 19.74 2.34 -2.65
CA HIS A 187 19.11 1.99 -3.93
C HIS A 187 18.90 3.19 -4.86
N HIS A 188 19.51 4.34 -4.54
CA HIS A 188 19.47 5.58 -5.32
C HIS A 188 18.05 6.10 -5.57
N VAL A 189 17.15 5.90 -4.60
CA VAL A 189 15.79 6.43 -4.68
C VAL A 189 15.82 7.95 -4.53
N TYR A 190 15.14 8.65 -5.43
CA TYR A 190 14.98 10.10 -5.41
C TYR A 190 13.92 10.50 -4.36
N LEU A 191 14.35 10.93 -3.17
CA LEU A 191 13.47 11.09 -2.01
C LEU A 191 12.37 12.13 -2.20
N GLU A 192 12.64 13.23 -2.91
CA GLU A 192 11.66 14.27 -3.22
C GLU A 192 10.51 13.76 -4.09
N GLY A 193 10.71 12.61 -4.76
CA GLY A 193 9.68 11.88 -5.51
C GLY A 193 9.13 10.67 -4.76
N THR A 194 9.07 10.69 -3.43
CA THR A 194 8.50 9.63 -2.57
C THR A 194 7.54 10.20 -1.52
N LEU A 195 6.72 9.33 -0.93
CA LEU A 195 5.93 9.62 0.27
C LEU A 195 6.16 8.51 1.30
N LEU A 196 6.04 8.85 2.58
CA LEU A 196 6.09 7.94 3.73
C LEU A 196 4.77 8.02 4.49
#